data_AF-A0A804Q764-F1
#
_entry.id   AF-A0A804Q764-F1
#
_cell.length_a   1.000
_cell.length_b   1.000
_cell.length_c   1.000
_cell.angle_alpha   90.00
_cell.angle_beta   90.00
_cell.angle_gamma   90.00
#
_symmetry.space_group_name_H-M   'P 1'
#
loop_
_entity.id
_entity.type
_entity.pdbx_description
1 polymer ?
#
loop_
_entity_poly.entity_id
_entity_poly.type
_entity_poly.pdbx_seq_one_letter_code
_entity_poly.pdbx_strand_id
1 'polypeptide(L)'
;MLIENQRTVTCAPTNTAVAEVASRVLGVIEESGGGGAATKCFFGDVVLFGNEDRMAVDRKLENIFLDTRVRRLRQCLMPITGWTKSLSSMIALQEDPMVPYERYDEAIQGCVLDLVSEEIKLRNVIVVCSLRTMDDKKVKEIQKDLLEVQKKAREVEREKISFETYFQSNYKKLAKDLRTCVETFVDDLPRSATSEENFCCMAEVLLLLDAFGVLVQSEPVEQLQALFKRHSDVRFRLREAISSCLRKLWLLSSNFKLPEMYDSRTIDLEFLLQNAKIVLCTASSSYRLLYMQKAQPLEVPVVDEAAQLKECESLIPLQLPGVRHAVLIDDEYLLPALVKSKLNSRVQIMVKMVLLY
;
A
#
# COMPACT_ATOMS: atom_id res chain seq x y z
N MET A 1 5.92 -5.45 28.84
CA MET A 1 5.98 -6.38 27.69
C MET A 1 6.95 -5.94 26.60
N LEU A 2 7.18 -4.63 26.40
CA LEU A 2 8.10 -4.15 25.35
C LEU A 2 9.52 -4.06 25.90
N ILE A 3 10.40 -4.96 25.46
CA ILE A 3 11.83 -4.85 25.75
C ILE A 3 12.45 -4.07 24.59
N GLU A 4 13.13 -2.99 24.91
CA GLU A 4 13.79 -2.14 23.93
C GLU A 4 14.74 -2.96 23.05
N ASN A 5 14.67 -2.76 21.73
CA ASN A 5 15.48 -3.44 20.71
C ASN A 5 15.31 -4.97 20.61
N GLN A 6 14.31 -5.58 21.27
CA GLN A 6 13.99 -6.98 21.09
C GLN A 6 12.66 -7.16 20.35
N ARG A 7 12.60 -8.17 19.47
CA ARG A 7 11.35 -8.54 18.81
C ARG A 7 10.58 -9.49 19.72
N THR A 8 9.32 -9.15 19.99
CA THR A 8 8.47 -9.86 20.94
C THR A 8 7.29 -10.49 20.20
N VAL A 9 6.94 -11.72 20.56
CA VAL A 9 5.64 -12.29 20.20
C VAL A 9 4.79 -12.40 21.47
N THR A 10 3.62 -11.77 21.48
CA THR A 10 2.66 -11.94 22.56
C THR A 10 1.53 -12.85 22.10
N CYS A 11 1.33 -13.92 22.85
CA CYS A 11 0.35 -14.95 22.59
C CYS A 11 -0.73 -14.96 23.66
N ALA A 12 -1.95 -15.37 23.30
CA ALA A 12 -2.98 -15.75 24.25
C ALA A 12 -3.77 -16.99 23.76
N PRO A 13 -4.60 -17.64 24.59
CA PRO A 13 -5.29 -18.88 24.25
C PRO A 13 -6.37 -18.70 23.18
N THR A 14 -7.06 -17.55 23.19
CA THR A 14 -8.23 -17.29 22.35
C THR A 14 -8.07 -16.01 21.54
N ASN A 15 -8.78 -15.91 20.41
CA ASN A 15 -8.79 -14.70 19.58
C ASN A 15 -9.24 -13.46 20.37
N THR A 16 -10.24 -13.61 21.24
CA THR A 16 -10.75 -12.53 22.11
C THR A 16 -9.68 -12.05 23.09
N ALA A 17 -8.97 -12.97 23.76
CA ALA A 17 -7.88 -12.59 24.67
C ALA A 17 -6.75 -11.84 23.93
N VAL A 18 -6.38 -12.29 22.73
CA VAL A 18 -5.38 -11.59 21.90
C VAL A 18 -5.86 -10.19 21.50
N ALA A 19 -7.14 -10.03 21.16
CA ALA A 19 -7.72 -8.73 20.81
C ALA A 19 -7.73 -7.76 22.00
N GLU A 20 -7.97 -8.25 23.22
CA GLU A 20 -7.86 -7.46 24.45
C GLU A 20 -6.41 -7.02 24.71
N VAL A 21 -5.45 -7.93 24.59
CA VAL A 21 -4.02 -7.62 24.68
C VAL A 21 -3.63 -6.55 23.65
N ALA A 22 -4.07 -6.72 22.40
CA ALA A 22 -3.81 -5.78 21.32
C ALA A 22 -4.38 -4.39 21.62
N SER A 23 -5.60 -4.32 22.15
CA SER A 23 -6.24 -3.06 22.56
C SER A 23 -5.45 -2.34 23.66
N ARG A 24 -4.94 -3.09 24.64
CA ARG A 24 -4.09 -2.55 25.72
C ARG A 24 -2.74 -2.05 25.18
N VAL A 25 -2.09 -2.82 24.30
CA VAL A 25 -0.83 -2.41 23.66
C VAL A 25 -1.00 -1.11 22.88
N LEU A 26 -2.09 -0.97 22.11
CA LEU A 26 -2.37 0.27 21.39
C LEU A 26 -2.60 1.46 22.33
N GLY A 27 -3.32 1.26 23.44
CA GLY A 27 -3.52 2.31 24.45
C GLY A 27 -2.20 2.85 25.00
N VAL A 28 -1.26 1.96 25.32
CA VAL A 28 0.08 2.36 25.79
C VAL A 28 0.86 3.13 24.71
N ILE A 29 0.76 2.70 23.44
CA ILE A 29 1.44 3.41 22.34
C ILE A 29 0.87 4.81 22.16
N GLU A 30 -0.46 4.97 22.19
CA GLU A 30 -1.13 6.27 22.07
C GLU A 30 -0.73 7.22 23.22
N GLU A 31 -0.68 6.72 24.45
CA GLU A 31 -0.24 7.49 25.63
C GLU A 31 1.24 7.93 25.52
N SER A 32 2.09 7.08 24.93
CA SER A 32 3.53 7.38 24.75
C SER A 32 3.82 8.43 23.67
N GLY A 33 2.88 8.67 22.74
CA GLY A 33 3.05 9.65 21.66
C GLY A 33 3.12 11.12 22.11
N GLY A 34 2.83 11.40 23.39
CA GLY A 34 2.59 12.74 23.93
C GLY A 34 3.78 13.57 24.43
N GLY A 35 5.04 13.10 24.41
CA GLY A 35 6.19 13.98 24.70
C GLY A 35 7.25 13.47 25.68
N GLY A 36 7.88 12.33 25.37
CA GLY A 36 9.11 11.89 26.05
C GLY A 36 9.99 11.10 25.11
N ALA A 37 11.31 11.30 25.18
CA ALA A 37 12.31 10.68 24.30
C ALA A 37 12.51 9.16 24.52
N ALA A 38 11.65 8.49 25.31
CA ALA A 38 11.75 7.06 25.57
C ALA A 38 11.02 6.27 24.47
N THR A 39 11.79 5.55 23.65
CA THR A 39 11.36 4.52 22.68
C THR A 39 10.02 4.75 21.98
N LYS A 40 10.02 5.49 20.86
CA LYS A 40 8.83 5.62 20.00
C LYS A 40 8.51 4.26 19.35
N CYS A 41 7.50 3.58 19.87
CA CYS A 41 6.83 2.48 19.18
C CYS A 41 5.72 3.07 18.31
N PHE A 42 5.60 2.61 17.06
CA PHE A 42 4.54 3.06 16.14
C PHE A 42 3.54 1.94 15.90
N PHE A 43 2.31 2.26 15.46
CA PHE A 43 1.33 1.23 15.10
C PHE A 43 1.86 0.27 14.03
N GLY A 44 2.59 0.81 13.04
CA GLY A 44 3.28 0.00 12.03
C GLY A 44 4.22 -1.06 12.61
N ASP A 45 4.81 -0.85 13.80
CA ASP A 45 5.71 -1.80 14.46
C ASP A 45 4.99 -2.98 15.12
N VAL A 46 3.66 -2.93 15.27
CA VAL A 46 2.83 -3.96 15.89
C VAL A 46 1.99 -4.66 14.84
N VAL A 47 2.03 -5.99 14.78
CA VAL A 47 1.18 -6.78 13.88
C VAL A 47 0.29 -7.70 14.70
N LEU A 48 -1.02 -7.62 14.51
CA LEU A 48 -2.02 -8.54 15.05
C LEU A 48 -2.47 -9.50 13.95
N PHE A 49 -2.46 -10.81 14.19
CA PHE A 49 -3.06 -11.77 13.26
C PHE A 49 -3.82 -12.88 13.97
N GLY A 50 -4.89 -13.34 13.31
CA GLY A 50 -5.78 -14.37 13.81
C GLY A 50 -7.03 -14.44 12.97
N ASN A 51 -8.11 -14.98 13.52
CA ASN A 51 -9.38 -15.04 12.81
C ASN A 51 -10.17 -13.74 13.06
N GLU A 52 -10.37 -12.95 12.00
CA GLU A 52 -11.02 -11.64 12.02
C GLU A 52 -12.38 -11.68 12.74
N ASP A 53 -13.26 -12.60 12.34
CA ASP A 53 -14.60 -12.75 12.92
C ASP A 53 -14.58 -13.04 14.42
N ARG A 54 -13.67 -13.91 14.87
CA ARG A 54 -13.55 -14.30 16.29
C ARG A 54 -12.82 -13.27 17.15
N MET A 55 -12.00 -12.42 16.55
CA MET A 55 -11.35 -11.31 17.24
C MET A 55 -12.28 -10.11 17.43
N ALA A 56 -13.39 -10.04 16.67
CA ALA A 56 -14.26 -8.86 16.61
C ALA A 56 -13.44 -7.58 16.38
N VAL A 57 -12.56 -7.62 15.38
CA VAL A 57 -11.63 -6.53 15.04
C VAL A 57 -12.43 -5.24 14.81
N ASP A 58 -12.23 -4.26 15.69
CA ASP A 58 -12.84 -2.94 15.56
C ASP A 58 -11.97 -1.99 14.73
N ARG A 59 -12.44 -0.76 14.51
CA ARG A 59 -11.71 0.27 13.77
C ARG A 59 -10.32 0.58 14.35
N LYS A 60 -10.11 0.38 15.66
CA LYS A 60 -8.83 0.64 16.31
C LYS A 60 -7.86 -0.50 16.01
N LEU A 61 -8.31 -1.74 16.12
CA LEU A 61 -7.53 -2.95 15.84
C LEU A 61 -7.21 -3.11 14.34
N GLU A 62 -8.06 -2.59 13.43
CA GLU A 62 -7.79 -2.53 11.99
C GLU A 62 -6.45 -1.83 11.64
N ASN A 63 -5.93 -0.96 12.50
CA ASN A 63 -4.65 -0.28 12.31
C ASN A 63 -3.45 -1.22 12.45
N ILE A 64 -3.60 -2.34 13.15
CA ILE A 64 -2.53 -3.33 13.37
C ILE A 64 -2.88 -4.72 12.84
N PHE A 65 -4.14 -4.96 12.45
CA PHE A 65 -4.58 -6.25 11.93
C PHE A 65 -3.94 -6.56 10.57
N LEU A 66 -3.29 -7.71 10.49
CA LEU A 66 -2.46 -8.15 9.37
C LEU A 66 -3.23 -8.13 8.05
N ASP A 67 -4.38 -8.80 7.99
CA ASP A 67 -5.11 -8.97 6.72
C ASP A 67 -5.62 -7.62 6.18
N THR A 68 -5.98 -6.70 7.08
CA THR A 68 -6.39 -5.33 6.71
C THR A 68 -5.21 -4.53 6.17
N ARG A 69 -4.06 -4.58 6.82
CA ARG A 69 -2.82 -3.91 6.35
C ARG A 69 -2.34 -4.47 5.02
N VAL A 70 -2.36 -5.81 4.86
CA VAL A 70 -2.01 -6.46 3.59
C VAL A 70 -2.90 -5.96 2.45
N ARG A 71 -4.21 -5.80 2.69
CA ARG A 71 -5.16 -5.29 1.69
C ARG A 71 -4.83 -3.86 1.26
N ARG A 72 -4.51 -2.97 2.20
CA ARG A 72 -4.14 -1.57 1.93
C ARG A 72 -2.79 -1.48 1.20
N LEU A 73 -1.77 -2.18 1.71
CA LEU A 73 -0.44 -2.23 1.08
C LEU A 73 -0.47 -2.82 -0.32
N ARG A 74 -1.27 -3.87 -0.55
CA ARG A 74 -1.41 -4.47 -1.88
C ARG A 74 -1.88 -3.46 -2.93
N GLN A 75 -2.80 -2.55 -2.59
CA GLN A 75 -3.23 -1.50 -3.51
C GLN A 75 -2.08 -0.56 -3.89
N CYS A 76 -1.23 -0.24 -2.91
CA CYS A 76 -0.05 0.60 -3.10
C CYS A 76 1.08 -0.10 -3.87
N LEU A 77 1.11 -1.44 -3.87
CA LEU A 77 2.15 -2.25 -4.53
C LEU A 77 1.75 -2.73 -5.94
N MET A 78 0.55 -2.38 -6.43
CA MET A 78 0.10 -2.75 -7.78
C MET A 78 1.04 -2.17 -8.86
N PRO A 79 1.54 -2.97 -9.81
CA PRO A 79 2.52 -2.48 -10.81
C PRO A 79 2.01 -1.33 -11.70
N ILE A 80 0.71 -1.30 -12.00
CA ILE A 80 0.10 -0.38 -12.98
C ILE A 80 -0.48 0.88 -12.32
N THR A 81 -0.88 0.81 -11.05
CA THR A 81 -1.62 1.88 -10.36
C THR A 81 -1.03 2.26 -9.01
N GLY A 82 -0.06 1.50 -8.52
CA GLY A 82 0.55 1.69 -7.21
C GLY A 82 1.68 2.72 -7.20
N TRP A 83 2.39 2.73 -6.08
CA TRP A 83 3.49 3.63 -5.73
C TRP A 83 4.49 3.82 -6.86
N THR A 84 5.10 2.73 -7.37
CA THR A 84 6.17 2.81 -8.37
C THR A 84 5.71 3.55 -9.63
N LYS A 85 4.49 3.25 -10.11
CA LYS A 85 3.94 3.89 -11.30
C LYS A 85 3.54 5.34 -11.03
N SER A 86 2.91 5.63 -9.89
CA SER A 86 2.51 6.99 -9.53
C SER A 86 3.73 7.89 -9.31
N LEU A 87 4.79 7.37 -8.67
CA LEU A 87 6.03 8.09 -8.42
C LEU A 87 6.77 8.41 -9.71
N SER A 88 7.03 7.40 -10.55
CA SER A 88 7.71 7.59 -11.84
C SER A 88 6.92 8.52 -12.77
N SER A 89 5.58 8.44 -12.76
CA SER A 89 4.73 9.32 -13.58
C SER A 89 4.71 10.75 -13.04
N MET A 90 4.74 10.96 -11.72
CA MET A 90 4.85 12.30 -11.11
C MET A 90 6.20 12.94 -11.41
N ILE A 91 7.29 12.18 -11.31
CA ILE A 91 8.64 12.63 -11.68
C ILE A 91 8.64 13.07 -13.14
N ALA A 92 8.19 12.21 -14.07
CA ALA A 92 8.14 12.54 -15.49
C ALA A 92 7.27 13.77 -15.79
N LEU A 93 6.13 13.92 -15.10
CA LEU A 93 5.25 15.07 -15.25
C LEU A 93 5.90 16.38 -14.77
N GLN A 94 6.73 16.34 -13.71
CA GLN A 94 7.39 17.54 -13.18
C GLN A 94 8.71 17.87 -13.90
N GLU A 95 9.42 16.87 -14.44
CA GLU A 95 10.68 17.06 -15.16
C GLU A 95 10.46 17.64 -16.56
N ASP A 96 9.60 16.98 -17.34
CA ASP A 96 9.27 17.38 -18.71
C ASP A 96 7.84 16.92 -19.05
N PRO A 97 6.81 17.72 -18.73
CA PRO A 97 5.43 17.37 -19.00
C PRO A 97 5.07 17.39 -20.49
N MET A 98 5.91 17.94 -21.38
CA MET A 98 5.69 17.85 -22.82
C MET A 98 5.82 16.39 -23.26
N VAL A 99 6.81 15.65 -22.77
CA VAL A 99 7.03 14.24 -23.15
C VAL A 99 5.80 13.34 -22.94
N PRO A 100 5.17 13.26 -21.74
CA PRO A 100 3.96 12.47 -21.57
C PRO A 100 2.75 13.04 -22.32
N TYR A 101 2.70 14.35 -22.57
CA TYR A 101 1.62 14.97 -23.35
C TYR A 101 1.74 14.69 -24.85
N GLU A 102 2.94 14.74 -25.43
CA GLU A 102 3.21 14.37 -26.82
C GLU A 102 2.83 12.92 -27.06
N ARG A 103 3.18 12.00 -26.14
CA ARG A 103 2.71 10.60 -26.20
C ARG A 103 1.19 10.47 -26.16
N TYR A 104 0.51 11.29 -25.35
CA TYR A 104 -0.94 11.35 -25.33
C TYR A 104 -1.50 11.85 -26.67
N ASP A 105 -0.93 12.94 -27.21
CA ASP A 105 -1.36 13.51 -28.48
C ASP A 105 -1.13 12.54 -29.65
N GLU A 106 0.05 11.92 -29.72
CA GLU A 106 0.38 10.87 -30.69
C GLU A 106 -0.61 9.70 -30.62
N ALA A 107 -0.99 9.26 -29.41
CA ALA A 107 -1.98 8.19 -29.25
C ALA A 107 -3.36 8.60 -29.77
N ILE A 108 -3.79 9.85 -29.53
CA ILE A 108 -5.05 10.39 -30.06
C ILE A 108 -4.98 10.50 -31.59
N GLN A 109 -3.89 11.03 -32.13
CA GLN A 109 -3.67 11.14 -33.58
C GLN A 109 -3.64 9.77 -34.26
N GLY A 110 -3.02 8.77 -33.64
CA GLY A 110 -3.04 7.38 -34.11
C GLY A 110 -4.46 6.83 -34.23
N CYS A 111 -5.29 7.01 -33.19
CA CYS A 111 -6.70 6.64 -33.22
C CYS A 111 -7.47 7.34 -34.34
N VAL A 112 -7.23 8.64 -34.57
CA VAL A 112 -7.86 9.40 -35.66
C VAL A 112 -7.42 8.86 -37.02
N LEU A 113 -6.13 8.57 -37.22
CA LEU A 113 -5.61 8.00 -38.47
C LEU A 113 -6.20 6.62 -38.77
N ASP A 114 -6.38 5.77 -37.76
CA ASP A 114 -7.03 4.46 -37.92
C ASP A 114 -8.49 4.62 -38.39
N LEU A 115 -9.22 5.58 -37.81
CA LEU A 115 -10.60 5.88 -38.20
C LEU A 115 -10.67 6.48 -39.62
N VAL A 116 -9.74 7.35 -40.01
CA VAL A 116 -9.66 7.91 -41.37
C VAL A 116 -9.32 6.81 -42.39
N SER A 117 -8.42 5.90 -42.05
CA SER A 117 -8.08 4.74 -42.89
C SER A 117 -9.32 3.86 -43.12
N GLU A 118 -10.11 3.62 -42.08
CA GLU A 118 -11.36 2.87 -42.18
C GLU A 118 -12.43 3.62 -43.00
N GLU A 119 -12.51 4.94 -42.85
CA GLU A 119 -13.37 5.80 -43.66
C GLU A 119 -13.04 5.64 -45.17
N ILE A 120 -11.76 5.68 -45.53
CA ILE A 120 -11.29 5.51 -46.91
C ILE A 120 -11.67 4.13 -47.46
N LYS A 121 -11.51 3.07 -46.67
CA LYS A 121 -11.92 1.71 -47.08
C LYS A 121 -13.42 1.64 -47.36
N LEU A 122 -14.26 2.16 -46.46
CA LEU A 122 -15.71 2.16 -46.64
C LEU A 122 -16.14 2.96 -47.88
N ARG A 123 -15.55 4.14 -48.11
CA ARG A 123 -15.79 4.93 -49.34
C ARG A 123 -15.45 4.15 -50.60
N ASN A 124 -14.31 3.46 -50.62
CA ASN A 124 -13.90 2.63 -51.75
C ASN A 124 -14.88 1.48 -52.01
N VAL A 125 -15.38 0.82 -50.95
CA VAL A 125 -16.40 -0.23 -51.07
C VAL A 125 -17.69 0.34 -51.67
N ILE A 126 -18.15 1.52 -51.22
CA ILE A 126 -19.35 2.17 -51.77
C ILE A 126 -19.17 2.44 -53.27
N VAL A 127 -18.02 2.99 -53.69
CA VAL A 127 -17.74 3.23 -55.11
C VAL A 127 -17.79 1.94 -55.92
N VAL A 128 -17.19 0.85 -55.42
CA VAL A 128 -17.22 -0.46 -56.08
C VAL A 128 -18.64 -1.04 -56.14
N CYS A 129 -19.44 -0.90 -55.08
CA CYS A 129 -20.82 -1.36 -55.04
C CYS A 129 -21.69 -0.62 -56.07
N SER A 130 -21.51 0.69 -56.20
CA SER A 130 -22.21 1.52 -57.19
C SER A 130 -21.88 1.14 -58.64
N LEU A 131 -20.66 0.66 -58.92
CA LEU A 131 -20.25 0.20 -60.25
C LEU A 131 -20.77 -1.21 -60.61
N ARG A 132 -21.08 -2.05 -59.61
CA ARG A 132 -21.42 -3.48 -59.80
C ARG A 132 -22.91 -3.81 -59.67
N THR A 133 -23.80 -2.80 -59.71
CA THR A 133 -25.26 -2.97 -59.57
C THR A 133 -25.63 -3.84 -58.37
N MET A 134 -25.11 -3.48 -57.19
CA MET A 134 -25.39 -4.20 -55.94
C MET A 134 -26.70 -3.72 -55.28
N ASP A 135 -27.31 -4.58 -54.45
CA ASP A 135 -28.53 -4.29 -53.68
C ASP A 135 -28.41 -2.97 -52.91
N ASP A 136 -29.33 -2.04 -53.18
CA ASP A 136 -29.47 -0.74 -52.51
C ASP A 136 -29.45 -0.87 -50.99
N LYS A 137 -29.95 -1.98 -50.45
CA LYS A 137 -29.92 -2.26 -49.00
C LYS A 137 -28.49 -2.35 -48.47
N LYS A 138 -27.60 -3.04 -49.19
CA LYS A 138 -26.20 -3.20 -48.80
C LYS A 138 -25.42 -1.89 -48.89
N VAL A 139 -25.71 -1.06 -49.91
CA VAL A 139 -25.13 0.28 -50.02
C VAL A 139 -25.57 1.16 -48.84
N LYS A 140 -26.84 1.11 -48.46
CA LYS A 140 -27.37 1.85 -47.29
C LYS A 140 -26.73 1.40 -45.97
N GLU A 141 -26.49 0.11 -45.80
CA GLU A 141 -25.78 -0.43 -44.62
C GLU A 141 -24.36 0.13 -44.54
N ILE A 142 -23.59 0.09 -45.64
CA ILE A 142 -22.21 0.61 -45.66
C ILE A 142 -22.18 2.14 -45.47
N GLN A 143 -23.16 2.87 -46.01
CA GLN A 143 -23.31 4.32 -45.77
C GLN A 143 -23.57 4.64 -44.28
N LYS A 144 -24.30 3.78 -43.56
CA LYS A 144 -24.52 3.93 -42.13
C LYS A 144 -23.22 3.72 -41.36
N ASP A 145 -22.44 2.70 -41.70
CA ASP A 145 -21.13 2.44 -41.08
C ASP A 145 -20.16 3.61 -41.34
N LEU A 146 -20.15 4.17 -42.55
CA LEU A 146 -19.35 5.35 -42.89
C LEU A 146 -19.69 6.55 -42.00
N LEU A 147 -20.98 6.81 -41.78
CA LEU A 147 -21.44 7.89 -40.91
C LEU A 147 -21.04 7.64 -39.45
N GLU A 148 -21.05 6.39 -39.00
CA GLU A 148 -20.62 6.02 -37.65
C GLU A 148 -19.10 6.23 -37.46
N VAL A 149 -18.27 5.83 -38.42
CA VAL A 149 -16.82 6.06 -38.38
C VAL A 149 -16.50 7.56 -38.39
N GLN A 150 -17.16 8.35 -39.24
CA GLN A 150 -17.00 9.81 -39.26
C GLN A 150 -17.41 10.46 -37.94
N LYS A 151 -18.50 9.97 -37.32
CA LYS A 151 -18.94 10.44 -36.01
C LYS A 151 -17.88 10.14 -34.95
N LYS A 152 -17.36 8.91 -34.89
CA LYS A 152 -16.30 8.50 -33.96
C LYS A 152 -15.03 9.36 -34.13
N ALA A 153 -14.59 9.62 -35.37
CA ALA A 153 -13.41 10.44 -35.61
C ALA A 153 -13.56 11.87 -35.05
N ARG A 154 -14.71 12.51 -35.30
CA ARG A 154 -15.02 13.84 -34.75
C ARG A 154 -15.16 13.82 -33.22
N GLU A 155 -15.67 12.74 -32.65
CA GLU A 155 -15.77 12.58 -31.20
C GLU A 155 -14.38 12.49 -30.56
N VAL A 156 -13.47 11.68 -31.11
CA VAL A 156 -12.08 11.57 -30.63
C VAL A 156 -11.34 12.91 -30.71
N GLU A 157 -11.45 13.62 -31.84
CA GLU A 157 -10.84 14.95 -31.99
C GLU A 157 -11.41 15.98 -31.00
N ARG A 158 -12.73 15.94 -30.76
CA ARG A 158 -13.40 16.85 -29.82
C ARG A 158 -13.06 16.53 -28.36
N GLU A 159 -12.82 15.26 -28.03
CA GLU A 159 -12.44 14.80 -26.69
C GLU A 159 -10.95 15.00 -26.39
N LYS A 160 -10.14 15.39 -27.38
CA LYS A 160 -8.74 15.77 -27.17
C LYS A 160 -8.68 16.95 -26.20
N ILE A 161 -8.08 16.71 -25.03
CA ILE A 161 -7.90 17.76 -24.02
C ILE A 161 -6.67 18.59 -24.33
N SER A 162 -6.69 19.86 -23.91
CA SER A 162 -5.54 20.75 -24.01
C SER A 162 -4.40 20.30 -23.08
N PHE A 163 -3.18 20.75 -23.35
CA PHE A 163 -2.01 20.46 -22.51
C PHE A 163 -2.24 20.81 -21.04
N GLU A 164 -2.87 21.95 -20.77
CA GLU A 164 -3.10 22.44 -19.41
C GLU A 164 -4.08 21.54 -18.67
N THR A 165 -5.17 21.20 -19.34
CA THR A 165 -6.18 20.29 -18.81
C THR A 165 -5.56 18.92 -18.53
N TYR A 166 -4.71 18.44 -19.45
CA TYR A 166 -3.93 17.21 -19.27
C TYR A 166 -3.00 17.31 -18.04
N PHE A 167 -2.20 18.37 -17.95
CA PHE A 167 -1.23 18.56 -16.89
C PHE A 167 -1.91 18.65 -15.51
N GLN A 168 -2.90 19.54 -15.36
CA GLN A 168 -3.61 19.76 -14.10
C GLN A 168 -4.36 18.50 -13.63
N SER A 169 -5.04 17.80 -14.55
CA SER A 169 -5.78 16.59 -14.23
C SER A 169 -4.86 15.45 -13.81
N ASN A 170 -3.77 15.23 -14.56
CA ASN A 170 -2.80 14.21 -14.21
C ASN A 170 -2.05 14.55 -12.93
N TYR A 171 -1.66 15.80 -12.72
CA TYR A 171 -1.03 16.24 -11.48
C TYR A 171 -1.92 15.95 -10.28
N LYS A 172 -3.19 16.39 -10.32
CA LYS A 172 -4.15 16.17 -9.24
C LYS A 172 -4.37 14.69 -8.95
N LYS A 173 -4.48 13.87 -10.00
CA LYS A 173 -4.62 12.41 -9.87
C LYS A 173 -3.39 11.80 -9.21
N LEU A 174 -2.20 12.05 -9.75
CA LEU A 174 -0.95 11.49 -9.27
C LEU A 174 -0.63 11.95 -7.84
N ALA A 175 -0.89 13.22 -7.50
CA ALA A 175 -0.70 13.74 -6.15
C ALA A 175 -1.61 13.03 -5.14
N LYS A 176 -2.88 12.75 -5.53
CA LYS A 176 -3.80 11.95 -4.71
C LYS A 176 -3.30 10.51 -4.55
N ASP A 177 -2.91 9.85 -5.64
CA ASP A 177 -2.46 8.47 -5.61
C ASP A 177 -1.19 8.31 -4.75
N LEU A 178 -0.23 9.23 -4.89
CA LEU A 178 0.97 9.29 -4.06
C LEU A 178 0.64 9.54 -2.59
N ARG A 179 -0.28 10.47 -2.30
CA ARG A 179 -0.73 10.74 -0.93
C ARG A 179 -1.27 9.48 -0.27
N THR A 180 -2.20 8.79 -0.93
CA THR A 180 -2.77 7.54 -0.41
C THR A 180 -1.69 6.49 -0.15
N CYS A 181 -0.71 6.35 -1.06
CA CYS A 181 0.40 5.41 -0.85
C CYS A 181 1.26 5.81 0.35
N VAL A 182 1.65 7.08 0.46
CA VAL A 182 2.49 7.57 1.55
C VAL A 182 1.79 7.41 2.90
N GLU A 183 0.53 7.82 3.00
CA GLU A 183 -0.27 7.66 4.24
C GLU A 183 -0.33 6.17 4.62
N THR A 184 -0.63 5.29 3.67
CA THR A 184 -0.60 3.84 3.89
C THR A 184 0.77 3.36 4.36
N PHE A 185 1.88 3.81 3.78
CA PHE A 185 3.21 3.38 4.20
C PHE A 185 3.60 3.90 5.58
N VAL A 186 3.25 5.14 5.90
CA VAL A 186 3.55 5.75 7.21
C VAL A 186 2.82 5.02 8.33
N ASP A 187 1.58 4.58 8.07
CA ASP A 187 0.71 3.89 9.04
C ASP A 187 0.98 2.38 9.09
N ASP A 188 1.13 1.73 7.93
CA ASP A 188 1.15 0.27 7.81
C ASP A 188 2.53 -0.35 7.60
N LEU A 189 3.64 0.40 7.45
CA LEU A 189 4.97 -0.21 7.42
C LEU A 189 5.62 -0.19 8.81
N PRO A 190 6.16 -1.33 9.29
CA PRO A 190 7.08 -1.32 10.42
C PRO A 190 8.24 -0.35 10.17
N ARG A 191 8.71 0.35 11.20
CA ARG A 191 9.81 1.32 11.07
C ARG A 191 11.14 0.68 10.68
N SER A 192 11.27 -0.63 10.87
CA SER A 192 12.41 -1.45 10.42
C SER A 192 12.34 -1.80 8.93
N ALA A 193 11.20 -1.62 8.25
CA ALA A 193 11.06 -1.97 6.83
C ALA A 193 11.82 -1.01 5.90
N THR A 194 12.19 0.19 6.38
CA THR A 194 12.96 1.19 5.66
C THR A 194 13.64 2.15 6.64
N SER A 195 14.53 3.03 6.18
CA SER A 195 15.21 4.00 7.04
C SER A 195 14.29 5.12 7.54
N GLU A 196 14.67 5.76 8.65
CA GLU A 196 13.98 6.94 9.19
C GLU A 196 13.98 8.10 8.18
N GLU A 197 15.06 8.27 7.42
CA GLU A 197 15.16 9.30 6.38
C GLU A 197 14.11 9.12 5.29
N ASN A 198 13.76 7.88 4.94
CA ASN A 198 12.70 7.61 3.98
C ASN A 198 11.33 8.02 4.53
N PHE A 199 11.03 7.75 5.80
CA PHE A 199 9.78 8.23 6.44
C PHE A 199 9.72 9.76 6.56
N CYS A 200 10.83 10.41 6.91
CA CYS A 200 10.92 11.87 6.92
C CYS A 200 10.70 12.44 5.51
N CYS A 201 11.33 11.84 4.50
CA CYS A 201 11.18 12.25 3.11
C CYS A 201 9.74 12.06 2.61
N MET A 202 9.05 11.01 3.02
CA MET A 202 7.62 10.80 2.73
C MET A 202 6.75 11.96 3.25
N ALA A 203 6.94 12.37 4.51
CA ALA A 203 6.20 13.49 5.10
C ALA A 203 6.48 14.81 4.36
N GLU A 204 7.74 15.07 4.01
CA GLU A 204 8.13 16.27 3.26
C GLU A 204 7.55 16.28 1.84
N VAL A 205 7.49 15.13 1.16
CA VAL A 205 6.90 15.02 -0.18
C VAL A 205 5.44 15.43 -0.17
N LEU A 206 4.65 15.04 0.85
CA LEU A 206 3.25 15.46 0.94
C LEU A 206 3.11 16.99 1.01
N LEU A 207 3.91 17.64 1.85
CA LEU A 207 3.92 19.10 1.98
C LEU A 207 4.34 19.78 0.67
N LEU A 208 5.35 19.25 -0.01
CA LEU A 208 5.85 19.77 -1.27
C LEU A 208 4.83 19.61 -2.41
N LEU A 209 4.11 18.48 -2.46
CA LEU A 209 3.04 18.24 -3.42
C LEU A 209 1.86 19.21 -3.21
N ASP A 210 1.51 19.52 -1.96
CA ASP A 210 0.47 20.51 -1.70
C ASP A 210 0.91 21.92 -2.10
N ALA A 211 2.12 22.33 -1.71
CA ALA A 211 2.67 23.64 -2.06
C ALA A 211 2.79 23.81 -3.58
N PHE A 212 3.30 22.81 -4.27
CA PHE A 212 3.40 22.82 -5.73
C PHE A 212 2.02 22.82 -6.40
N GLY A 213 1.06 22.06 -5.86
CA GLY A 213 -0.31 22.03 -6.37
C GLY A 213 -1.02 23.39 -6.30
N VAL A 214 -0.82 24.14 -5.22
CA VAL A 214 -1.33 25.52 -5.08
C VAL A 214 -0.71 26.44 -6.14
N LEU A 215 0.61 26.34 -6.36
CA LEU A 215 1.28 27.13 -7.38
C LEU A 215 0.73 26.83 -8.78
N VAL A 216 0.66 25.56 -9.16
CA VAL A 216 0.13 25.12 -10.47
C VAL A 216 -1.29 25.64 -10.73
N GLN A 217 -2.15 25.70 -9.71
CA GLN A 217 -3.51 26.22 -9.86
C GLN A 217 -3.55 27.76 -9.99
N SER A 218 -2.56 28.46 -9.45
CA SER A 218 -2.49 29.93 -9.47
C SER A 218 -1.80 30.51 -10.71
N GLU A 219 -1.05 29.69 -11.45
CA GLU A 219 -0.23 30.14 -12.58
C GLU A 219 -1.07 30.23 -13.87
N PRO A 220 -0.94 31.32 -14.66
CA PRO A 220 -1.56 31.43 -15.97
C PRO A 220 -1.14 30.28 -16.89
N VAL A 221 -2.07 29.82 -17.72
CA VAL A 221 -1.89 28.75 -18.70
C VAL A 221 -0.62 28.93 -19.55
N GLU A 222 -0.40 30.15 -20.02
CA GLU A 222 0.71 30.51 -20.87
C GLU A 222 2.05 30.39 -20.11
N GLN A 223 2.05 30.68 -18.80
CA GLN A 223 3.23 30.57 -17.95
C GLN A 223 3.56 29.11 -17.62
N LEU A 224 2.56 28.25 -17.45
CA LEU A 224 2.78 26.81 -17.30
C LEU A 224 3.41 26.21 -18.57
N GLN A 225 2.91 26.55 -19.76
CA GLN A 225 3.55 26.11 -20.99
C GLN A 225 4.97 26.67 -21.14
N ALA A 226 5.17 27.96 -20.82
CA ALA A 226 6.45 28.62 -20.95
C ALA A 226 7.50 28.12 -19.94
N LEU A 227 7.05 27.61 -18.78
CA LEU A 227 7.90 26.96 -17.78
C LEU A 227 8.64 25.76 -18.37
N PHE A 228 7.94 24.95 -19.16
CA PHE A 228 8.46 23.68 -19.66
C PHE A 228 9.04 23.78 -21.07
N LYS A 229 8.66 24.79 -21.85
CA LYS A 229 9.25 25.06 -23.18
C LYS A 229 10.65 25.69 -23.13
N ARG A 230 11.34 25.68 -21.98
CA ARG A 230 12.71 26.23 -21.75
C ARG A 230 12.92 27.70 -22.17
N HIS A 231 11.86 28.42 -22.50
CA HIS A 231 11.88 29.78 -23.03
C HIS A 231 10.95 30.67 -22.22
N SER A 232 11.35 31.03 -21.00
CA SER A 232 10.83 32.22 -20.31
C SER A 232 11.55 32.50 -19.00
N ASP A 233 11.43 33.75 -18.57
CA ASP A 233 11.72 34.23 -17.22
C ASP A 233 10.64 33.70 -16.26
N VAL A 234 10.66 32.38 -16.03
CA VAL A 234 9.70 31.75 -15.14
C VAL A 234 10.00 32.19 -13.72
N ARG A 235 8.95 32.54 -12.98
CA ARG A 235 9.03 32.92 -11.57
C ARG A 235 9.93 31.94 -10.82
N PHE A 236 11.01 32.48 -10.24
CA PHE A 236 11.99 31.77 -9.43
C PHE A 236 11.34 30.77 -8.46
N ARG A 237 10.22 31.16 -7.84
CA ARG A 237 9.45 30.34 -6.88
C ARG A 237 8.93 29.02 -7.46
N LEU A 238 8.45 29.01 -8.71
CA LEU A 238 7.90 27.80 -9.32
C LEU A 238 9.02 26.80 -9.67
N ARG A 239 10.14 27.30 -10.19
CA ARG A 239 11.34 26.49 -10.44
C ARG A 239 11.92 25.91 -9.15
N GLU A 240 11.97 26.72 -8.09
CA GLU A 240 12.42 26.30 -6.77
C GLU A 240 11.51 25.22 -6.17
N ALA A 241 10.20 25.38 -6.28
CA ALA A 241 9.22 24.39 -5.82
C ALA A 241 9.36 23.05 -6.57
N ILE A 242 9.48 23.10 -7.90
CA ILE A 242 9.70 21.91 -8.74
C ILE A 242 11.00 21.22 -8.35
N SER A 243 12.11 21.96 -8.28
CA SER A 243 13.42 21.42 -7.92
C SER A 243 13.40 20.75 -6.55
N SER A 244 12.76 21.39 -5.57
CA SER A 244 12.63 20.87 -4.21
C SER A 244 11.80 19.59 -4.15
N CYS A 245 10.66 19.56 -4.85
CA CYS A 245 9.78 18.40 -4.93
C CYS A 245 10.47 17.24 -5.66
N LEU A 246 11.00 17.47 -6.86
CA LEU A 246 11.72 16.48 -7.66
C LEU A 246 12.88 15.85 -6.90
N ARG A 247 13.68 16.65 -6.19
CA ARG A 247 14.81 16.11 -5.39
C ARG A 247 14.35 15.08 -4.36
N LYS A 248 13.20 15.31 -3.71
CA LYS A 248 12.64 14.38 -2.71
C LYS A 248 11.97 13.18 -3.36
N LEU A 249 11.26 13.37 -4.47
CA LEU A 249 10.70 12.27 -5.26
C LEU A 249 11.80 11.32 -5.78
N TRP A 250 12.91 11.87 -6.29
CA TRP A 250 14.07 11.10 -6.73
C TRP A 250 14.76 10.36 -5.58
N LEU A 251 14.86 11.00 -4.41
CA LEU A 251 15.42 10.37 -3.21
C LEU A 251 14.61 9.13 -2.83
N LEU A 252 13.28 9.24 -2.77
CA LEU A 252 12.40 8.10 -2.53
C LEU A 252 12.49 7.06 -3.65
N SER A 253 12.51 7.49 -4.91
CA SER A 253 12.61 6.55 -6.04
C SER A 253 13.88 5.72 -6.02
N SER A 254 14.98 6.30 -5.51
CA SER A 254 16.29 5.64 -5.45
C SER A 254 16.45 4.77 -4.21
N ASN A 255 15.96 5.24 -3.06
CA ASN A 255 16.25 4.64 -1.75
C ASN A 255 15.10 3.84 -1.14
N PHE A 256 13.88 4.00 -1.64
CA PHE A 256 12.70 3.30 -1.15
C PHE A 256 12.15 2.36 -2.21
N LYS A 257 12.88 1.25 -2.41
CA LYS A 257 12.53 0.20 -3.34
C LYS A 257 11.68 -0.86 -2.64
N LEU A 258 10.39 -0.83 -2.91
CA LEU A 258 9.49 -1.92 -2.58
C LEU A 258 9.54 -2.94 -3.73
N PRO A 259 9.60 -4.25 -3.45
CA PRO A 259 9.42 -5.24 -4.49
C PRO A 259 8.01 -5.12 -5.06
N GLU A 260 7.89 -5.29 -6.38
CA GLU A 260 6.60 -5.29 -7.07
C GLU A 260 5.86 -6.60 -6.74
N MET A 261 5.19 -6.62 -5.59
CA MET A 261 4.49 -7.79 -5.07
C MET A 261 3.00 -7.54 -5.00
N TYR A 262 2.22 -8.46 -5.54
CA TYR A 262 0.76 -8.41 -5.48
C TYR A 262 0.15 -9.66 -4.80
N ASP A 263 0.97 -10.65 -4.44
CA ASP A 263 0.52 -11.81 -3.67
C ASP A 263 0.47 -11.45 -2.17
N SER A 264 -0.72 -11.61 -1.59
CA SER A 264 -0.98 -11.26 -0.19
C SER A 264 -0.05 -11.97 0.79
N ARG A 265 0.36 -13.22 0.52
CA ARG A 265 1.22 -13.99 1.44
C ARG A 265 2.62 -13.41 1.50
N THR A 266 3.12 -12.87 0.40
CA THR A 266 4.45 -12.28 0.40
C THR A 266 4.47 -10.93 1.08
N ILE A 267 3.43 -10.12 0.92
CA ILE A 267 3.27 -8.86 1.69
C ILE A 267 3.15 -9.16 3.20
N ASP A 268 2.30 -10.11 3.57
CA ASP A 268 2.18 -10.62 4.95
C ASP A 268 3.55 -10.98 5.53
N LEU A 269 4.24 -11.92 4.89
CA LEU A 269 5.44 -12.53 5.45
C LEU A 269 6.66 -11.60 5.35
N GLU A 270 6.97 -11.08 4.16
CA GLU A 270 8.20 -10.35 3.89
C GLU A 270 8.14 -8.87 4.31
N PHE A 271 6.96 -8.25 4.29
CA PHE A 271 6.82 -6.84 4.63
C PHE A 271 6.40 -6.60 6.07
N LEU A 272 5.39 -7.34 6.54
CA LEU A 272 4.79 -7.06 7.83
C LEU A 272 5.41 -7.93 8.92
N LEU A 273 5.24 -9.25 8.85
CA LEU A 273 5.69 -10.14 9.92
C LEU A 273 7.21 -10.10 10.10
N GLN A 274 8.01 -10.10 9.02
CA GLN A 274 9.48 -10.09 9.13
C GLN A 274 10.04 -8.81 9.77
N ASN A 275 9.34 -7.68 9.63
CA ASN A 275 9.81 -6.39 10.09
C ASN A 275 9.14 -5.94 11.41
N ALA A 276 7.97 -6.47 11.77
CA ALA A 276 7.27 -6.05 13.00
C ALA A 276 8.15 -6.22 14.26
N LYS A 277 8.14 -5.26 15.17
CA LYS A 277 8.80 -5.40 16.47
C LYS A 277 7.97 -6.25 17.43
N ILE A 278 6.65 -6.14 17.34
CA ILE A 278 5.71 -6.85 18.20
C ILE A 278 4.73 -7.62 17.32
N VAL A 279 4.54 -8.90 17.62
CA VAL A 279 3.59 -9.76 16.93
C VAL A 279 2.57 -10.28 17.94
N LEU A 280 1.28 -10.08 17.69
CA LEU A 280 0.18 -10.47 18.55
C LEU A 280 -0.64 -11.55 17.85
N CYS A 281 -0.77 -12.72 18.46
CA CYS A 281 -1.46 -13.86 17.85
C CYS A 281 -1.94 -14.86 18.90
N THR A 282 -2.68 -15.90 18.51
CA THR A 282 -2.98 -16.98 19.46
C THR A 282 -1.76 -17.88 19.61
N ALA A 283 -1.60 -18.54 20.76
CA ALA A 283 -0.50 -19.49 20.95
C ALA A 283 -0.47 -20.54 19.83
N SER A 284 -1.64 -21.04 19.44
CA SER A 284 -1.81 -21.98 18.33
C SER A 284 -1.47 -21.42 16.96
N SER A 285 -1.69 -20.13 16.68
CA SER A 285 -1.43 -19.51 15.37
C SER A 285 0.01 -19.00 15.22
N SER A 286 0.75 -18.90 16.33
CA SER A 286 2.18 -18.55 16.34
C SER A 286 3.04 -19.49 15.50
N TYR A 287 2.57 -20.71 15.18
CA TYR A 287 3.26 -21.63 14.26
C TYR A 287 3.57 -21.01 12.89
N ARG A 288 2.78 -20.02 12.43
CA ARG A 288 3.05 -19.29 11.18
C ARG A 288 4.42 -18.60 11.19
N LEU A 289 4.92 -18.25 12.37
CA LEU A 289 6.18 -17.56 12.58
C LEU A 289 7.40 -18.51 12.51
N LEU A 290 7.20 -19.83 12.62
CA LEU A 290 8.28 -20.84 12.53
C LEU A 290 8.98 -20.83 11.16
N TYR A 291 8.27 -20.44 10.10
CA TYR A 291 8.77 -20.49 8.73
C TYR A 291 9.45 -19.17 8.28
N MET A 292 9.68 -18.24 9.20
CA MET A 292 10.27 -16.93 8.93
C MET A 292 11.81 -16.99 8.83
N GLN A 293 12.33 -17.65 7.79
CA GLN A 293 13.76 -17.93 7.67
C GLN A 293 14.66 -16.69 7.52
N LYS A 294 14.15 -15.56 7.02
CA LYS A 294 14.93 -14.34 6.74
C LYS A 294 14.82 -13.25 7.80
N ALA A 295 14.00 -13.45 8.83
CA ALA A 295 13.73 -12.43 9.84
C ALA A 295 14.77 -12.44 10.95
N GLN A 296 14.94 -11.32 11.63
CA GLN A 296 15.52 -11.33 12.97
C GLN A 296 14.65 -12.21 13.90
N PRO A 297 15.23 -12.98 14.82
CA PRO A 297 14.46 -13.88 15.67
C PRO A 297 13.47 -13.13 16.57
N LEU A 298 12.35 -13.79 16.90
CA LEU A 298 11.44 -13.35 17.97
C LEU A 298 12.00 -13.88 19.29
N GLU A 299 12.76 -13.04 19.98
CA GLU A 299 13.61 -13.46 21.10
C GLU A 299 12.83 -13.69 22.41
N VAL A 300 11.67 -13.04 22.53
CA VAL A 300 10.87 -13.05 23.76
C VAL A 300 9.41 -13.36 23.46
N PRO A 301 9.00 -14.63 23.57
CA PRO A 301 7.61 -15.02 23.69
C PRO A 301 7.04 -14.58 25.05
N VAL A 302 5.93 -13.87 24.97
CA VAL A 302 5.08 -13.52 26.10
C VAL A 302 3.77 -14.27 25.92
N VAL A 303 3.34 -15.04 26.92
CA VAL A 303 2.10 -15.83 26.85
C VAL A 303 1.19 -15.33 27.95
N ASP A 304 0.16 -14.59 27.57
CA ASP A 304 -0.92 -14.17 28.46
C ASP A 304 -1.90 -15.32 28.70
N GLU A 305 -2.52 -15.38 29.89
CA GLU A 305 -3.46 -16.44 30.30
C GLU A 305 -2.86 -17.86 30.14
N ALA A 306 -1.63 -18.05 30.61
CA ALA A 306 -0.86 -19.27 30.33
C ALA A 306 -1.49 -20.56 30.88
N ALA A 307 -2.20 -20.57 32.03
CA ALA A 307 -2.89 -21.76 32.58
C ALA A 307 -4.05 -22.23 31.70
N GLN A 308 -4.59 -21.37 30.85
CA GLN A 308 -5.67 -21.74 29.94
C GLN A 308 -5.16 -22.51 28.71
N LEU A 309 -3.85 -22.56 28.49
CA LEU A 309 -3.23 -23.36 27.42
C LEU A 309 -2.94 -24.79 27.87
N LYS A 310 -3.11 -25.74 26.95
CA LYS A 310 -2.51 -27.06 27.12
C LYS A 310 -0.99 -26.92 26.97
N GLU A 311 -0.24 -27.79 27.64
CA GLU A 311 1.23 -27.82 27.52
C GLU A 311 1.69 -27.89 26.04
N CYS A 312 1.02 -28.68 25.21
CA CYS A 312 1.35 -28.74 23.78
C CYS A 312 1.07 -27.44 23.01
N GLU A 313 0.13 -26.61 23.48
CA GLU A 313 -0.19 -25.31 22.87
C GLU A 313 0.78 -24.22 23.34
N SER A 314 1.22 -24.26 24.61
CA SER A 314 2.21 -23.31 25.14
C SER A 314 3.61 -23.54 24.56
N LEU A 315 3.94 -24.77 24.14
CA LEU A 315 5.22 -25.07 23.48
C LEU A 315 5.39 -24.42 22.10
N ILE A 316 4.30 -24.11 21.38
CA ILE A 316 4.37 -23.57 20.01
C ILE A 316 5.15 -22.24 19.95
N PRO A 317 4.81 -21.19 20.73
CA PRO A 317 5.58 -19.96 20.73
C PRO A 317 6.97 -20.12 21.37
N LEU A 318 7.16 -21.07 22.28
CA LEU A 318 8.45 -21.34 22.93
C LEU A 318 9.45 -22.04 21.97
N GLN A 319 8.96 -22.69 20.92
CA GLN A 319 9.77 -23.36 19.91
C GLN A 319 10.17 -22.43 18.74
N LEU A 320 9.82 -21.14 18.80
CA LEU A 320 10.22 -20.20 17.76
C LEU A 320 11.76 -20.06 17.69
N PRO A 321 12.34 -19.92 16.49
CA PRO A 321 13.78 -19.76 16.35
C PRO A 321 14.31 -18.51 17.07
N GLY A 322 15.34 -18.71 17.89
CA GLY A 322 16.06 -17.63 18.57
C GLY A 322 15.42 -17.10 19.86
N VAL A 323 14.42 -17.80 20.41
CA VAL A 323 13.89 -17.52 21.76
C VAL A 323 15.01 -17.63 22.79
N ARG A 324 15.18 -16.58 23.60
CA ARG A 324 16.18 -16.49 24.68
C ARG A 324 15.55 -16.36 26.06
N HIS A 325 14.39 -15.72 26.12
CA HIS A 325 13.62 -15.50 27.34
C HIS A 325 12.16 -15.81 27.07
N ALA A 326 11.41 -16.23 28.07
CA ALA A 326 9.98 -16.41 27.96
C ALA A 326 9.29 -15.80 29.17
N VAL A 327 8.17 -15.11 28.94
CA VAL A 327 7.34 -14.53 30.00
C VAL A 327 5.98 -15.20 29.94
N LEU A 328 5.65 -15.98 30.96
CA LEU A 328 4.33 -16.61 31.11
C LEU A 328 3.56 -15.81 32.16
N ILE A 329 2.42 -15.24 31.76
CA ILE A 329 1.56 -14.41 32.61
C ILE A 329 0.28 -15.18 32.85
N ASP A 330 -0.17 -15.16 34.10
CA ASP A 330 -1.33 -15.93 34.51
C ASP A 330 -1.92 -15.40 35.81
N ASP A 331 -3.19 -15.74 36.04
CA ASP A 331 -3.87 -15.57 37.32
C ASP A 331 -4.24 -16.96 37.85
N GLU A 332 -3.55 -17.39 38.92
CA GLU A 332 -3.71 -18.72 39.52
C GLU A 332 -5.14 -19.02 40.02
N TYR A 333 -6.01 -18.01 40.10
CA TYR A 333 -7.41 -18.16 40.51
C TYR A 333 -8.39 -18.38 39.33
N LEU A 334 -7.91 -18.35 38.07
CA LEU A 334 -8.71 -18.58 36.88
C LEU A 334 -8.82 -20.07 36.50
N LEU A 335 -9.67 -20.36 35.52
CA LEU A 335 -9.98 -21.73 35.07
C LEU A 335 -8.77 -22.36 34.36
N PRO A 336 -8.48 -23.66 34.60
CA PRO A 336 -7.43 -24.37 33.85
C PRO A 336 -7.86 -24.61 32.40
N ALA A 337 -6.90 -24.99 31.56
CA ALA A 337 -7.13 -25.35 30.17
C ALA A 337 -8.30 -26.35 29.98
N LEU A 338 -9.26 -26.01 29.11
CA LEU A 338 -10.39 -26.88 28.82
C LEU A 338 -9.96 -28.08 27.95
N VAL A 339 -10.15 -29.29 28.47
CA VAL A 339 -9.89 -30.55 27.74
C VAL A 339 -11.18 -31.36 27.65
N LYS A 340 -11.62 -31.71 26.43
CA LYS A 340 -12.85 -32.50 26.20
C LYS A 340 -12.79 -33.89 26.83
N SER A 341 -11.60 -34.48 26.90
CA SER A 341 -11.37 -35.83 27.42
C SER A 341 -11.21 -35.81 28.95
N LYS A 342 -12.08 -36.55 29.65
CA LYS A 342 -11.98 -36.78 31.10
C LYS A 342 -10.74 -37.57 31.52
N LEU A 343 -10.10 -38.31 30.59
CA LEU A 343 -8.86 -39.04 30.88
C LEU A 343 -7.68 -38.08 30.99
N ASN A 344 -7.64 -37.07 30.11
CA ASN A 344 -6.53 -36.11 30.05
C ASN A 344 -6.64 -35.02 31.11
N SER A 345 -7.83 -34.74 31.65
CA SER A 345 -7.98 -33.75 32.73
C SER A 345 -7.26 -34.18 34.02
N ARG A 346 -6.93 -35.47 34.18
CA ARG A 346 -6.12 -35.99 35.30
C ARG A 346 -4.61 -35.91 35.05
N VAL A 347 -4.19 -35.63 33.81
CA VAL A 347 -2.78 -35.59 33.37
C VAL A 347 -2.41 -34.17 32.91
N GLN A 348 -2.97 -33.14 33.56
CA GLN A 348 -2.48 -31.78 33.37
C GLN A 348 -1.14 -31.65 34.09
N ILE A 349 -0.05 -31.82 33.34
CA ILE A 349 1.29 -31.42 33.79
C ILE A 349 1.29 -29.90 33.75
N MET A 350 1.12 -29.29 34.92
CA MET A 350 1.36 -27.86 35.09
C MET A 350 2.87 -27.65 35.07
N VAL A 351 3.43 -27.35 33.89
CA VAL A 351 4.84 -26.97 33.77
C VAL A 351 4.99 -25.59 34.42
N LYS A 352 5.38 -25.58 35.70
CA LYS A 352 5.92 -24.39 36.37
C LYS A 352 7.29 -24.09 35.77
N MET A 353 7.31 -23.56 34.55
CA MET A 353 8.53 -23.09 33.91
C MET A 353 8.85 -21.70 34.45
N VAL A 354 9.57 -21.68 35.57
CA VAL A 354 10.33 -20.50 36.00
C VAL A 354 11.58 -20.46 35.11
N LEU A 355 11.49 -19.80 33.95
CA LEU A 355 12.68 -19.41 33.20
C LEU A 355 13.22 -18.11 33.79
N LEU A 356 13.89 -18.25 34.95
CA LEU A 356 14.83 -17.27 35.45
C LEU A 356 16.20 -17.58 34.81
N TYR A 357 16.76 -16.63 34.09
CA TYR A 357 18.20 -16.45 34.01
C TYR A 357 18.53 -15.08 34.57
#